data_AF-A0A261CPF5-F1
#
_entry.id   AF-A0A261CPF5-F1
#
_cell.length_a   1.000
_cell.length_b   1.000
_cell.length_c   1.000
_cell.angle_alpha   90.00
_cell.angle_beta   90.00
_cell.angle_gamma   90.00
#
_symmetry.space_group_name_H-M   'P 1'
#
loop_
_entity.id
_entity.type
_entity.pdbx_description
1 polymer ?
#
loop_
_entity_poly.entity_id
_entity_poly.type
_entity_poly.pdbx_seq_one_letter_code
_entity_poly.pdbx_strand_id
1 'polypeptide(L)'
;MTIAQCSTKCYNLVKSLNLKAEASIEDLSFIHVFTDNFDIYVILQEIALDTMLVGSVSANDASDEGDYIVIWKKPNNRVIDWIRFVLDLINEEFPLFRLVGNEYEPEWIQRTMDGVTQKQVLLERPWDDDRARSIIECFKAERMIFIVRNPYLNGQPVEVVQTSKILIGNYDSITLGHEFPMNLDLLLITNGKIIDMLNHNLSLKDVRIFLKSWMNGALPNLQYLSFRMNQNVNPDKLLHRIHHKEVAQGIKREKIFSCQSDPFLSGVNGSISVNGGFDIYKFNGQQVATVVLQNKRASCSFELIVWD
;
A
#
# COMPACT_ATOMS: atom_id res chain seq x y z
N MET A 1 4.43 12.70 -28.33
CA MET A 1 3.25 12.40 -29.16
C MET A 1 2.08 13.10 -28.50
N THR A 2 1.62 14.23 -29.03
CA THR A 2 0.54 15.04 -28.43
C THR A 2 -0.77 14.32 -28.63
N ILE A 3 -1.19 13.58 -27.60
CA ILE A 3 -2.50 12.97 -27.51
C ILE A 3 -3.50 14.13 -27.35
N ALA A 4 -4.06 14.63 -28.46
CA ALA A 4 -5.06 15.70 -28.43
C ALA A 4 -6.42 15.12 -28.00
N GLN A 5 -6.52 14.67 -26.75
CA GLN A 5 -7.77 14.17 -26.16
C GLN A 5 -8.74 15.32 -25.83
N CYS A 6 -8.23 16.54 -25.60
CA CYS A 6 -8.98 17.80 -25.52
C CYS A 6 -8.38 18.85 -26.49
N SER A 7 -9.05 20.02 -26.66
CA SER A 7 -8.49 21.10 -27.48
C SER A 7 -7.14 21.55 -26.91
N THR A 8 -6.18 21.94 -27.76
CA THR A 8 -4.86 22.44 -27.30
C THR A 8 -5.00 23.57 -26.28
N LYS A 9 -6.03 24.41 -26.44
CA LYS A 9 -6.35 25.50 -25.50
C LYS A 9 -6.77 24.96 -24.13
N CYS A 10 -7.64 23.95 -24.07
CA CYS A 10 -8.03 23.30 -22.81
C CYS A 10 -6.86 22.57 -22.17
N TYR A 11 -6.10 21.80 -22.94
CA TYR A 11 -4.93 21.07 -22.44
C TYR A 11 -3.93 22.04 -21.79
N ASN A 12 -3.55 23.10 -22.50
CA ASN A 12 -2.63 24.10 -21.99
C ASN A 12 -3.20 24.84 -20.77
N LEU A 13 -4.51 25.09 -20.74
CA LEU A 13 -5.16 25.69 -19.58
C LEU A 13 -5.02 24.79 -18.35
N VAL A 14 -5.42 23.52 -18.44
CA VAL A 14 -5.34 22.58 -17.32
C VAL A 14 -3.89 22.39 -16.86
N LYS A 15 -2.95 22.21 -17.79
CA LYS A 15 -1.50 22.16 -17.47
C LYS A 15 -1.03 23.42 -16.75
N SER A 16 -1.50 24.60 -17.16
CA SER A 16 -1.13 25.86 -16.51
C SER A 16 -1.68 26.03 -15.10
N LEU A 17 -2.72 25.26 -14.72
CA LEU A 17 -3.23 25.25 -13.35
C LEU A 17 -2.28 24.52 -12.39
N ASN A 18 -1.36 23.69 -12.89
CA ASN A 18 -0.39 22.94 -12.10
C ASN A 18 -1.05 22.26 -10.89
N LEU A 19 -2.12 21.51 -11.16
CA LEU A 19 -2.91 20.83 -10.16
C LEU A 19 -2.01 19.83 -9.42
N LYS A 20 -1.98 19.92 -8.09
CA LYS A 20 -1.36 18.89 -7.25
C LYS A 20 -2.40 17.79 -7.05
N ALA A 21 -2.46 16.86 -7.98
CA ALA A 21 -3.36 15.72 -7.92
C ALA A 21 -2.57 14.42 -7.86
N GLU A 22 -3.24 13.42 -7.32
CA GLU A 22 -2.81 12.04 -7.32
C GLU A 22 -3.78 11.21 -8.16
N ALA A 23 -3.29 10.14 -8.75
CA ALA A 23 -4.06 9.25 -9.58
C ALA A 23 -3.88 7.82 -9.10
N SER A 24 -5.00 7.12 -8.97
CA SER A 24 -5.01 5.67 -8.84
C SER A 24 -5.66 5.03 -10.05
N ILE A 25 -5.12 3.91 -10.49
CA ILE A 25 -5.65 3.17 -11.64
C ILE A 25 -6.17 1.85 -11.12
N GLU A 26 -7.44 1.55 -11.36
CA GLU A 26 -8.11 0.32 -10.93
C GLU A 26 -8.52 -0.50 -12.16
N ASP A 27 -8.08 -1.76 -12.20
CA ASP A 27 -8.43 -2.76 -13.22
C ASP A 27 -8.26 -2.31 -14.67
N LEU A 28 -7.35 -1.37 -14.97
CA LEU A 28 -7.16 -0.81 -16.31
C LEU A 28 -8.38 -0.08 -16.90
N SER A 29 -9.53 -0.08 -16.23
CA SER A 29 -10.78 0.51 -16.70
C SER A 29 -11.19 1.74 -15.89
N PHE A 30 -10.56 1.99 -14.76
CA PHE A 30 -10.84 3.13 -13.90
C PHE A 30 -9.56 3.89 -13.60
N ILE A 31 -9.59 5.20 -13.80
CA ILE A 31 -8.54 6.13 -13.37
C ILE A 31 -9.20 7.14 -12.44
N HIS A 32 -8.91 7.03 -11.16
CA HIS A 32 -9.40 7.91 -10.12
C HIS A 32 -8.36 9.01 -9.88
N VAL A 33 -8.73 10.25 -10.14
CA VAL A 33 -7.89 11.44 -9.96
C VAL A 33 -8.47 12.27 -8.84
N PHE A 34 -7.70 12.51 -7.79
CA PHE A 34 -8.21 13.19 -6.61
C PHE A 34 -7.21 14.20 -6.05
N THR A 35 -7.77 15.16 -5.33
CA THR A 35 -7.09 16.21 -4.58
C THR A 35 -7.85 16.47 -3.28
N ASP A 36 -7.35 17.38 -2.45
CA ASP A 36 -8.10 17.88 -1.28
C ASP A 36 -9.43 18.57 -1.65
N ASN A 37 -9.61 18.99 -2.91
CA ASN A 37 -10.72 19.87 -3.33
C ASN A 37 -11.65 19.26 -4.37
N PHE A 38 -11.24 18.20 -5.06
CA PHE A 38 -12.05 17.54 -6.08
C PHE A 38 -11.63 16.08 -6.23
N ASP A 39 -12.57 15.28 -6.72
CA ASP A 39 -12.41 13.85 -6.91
C ASP A 39 -13.13 13.48 -8.22
N ILE A 40 -12.40 12.91 -9.18
CA ILE A 40 -12.87 12.61 -10.54
C ILE A 40 -12.56 11.15 -10.86
N TYR A 41 -13.58 10.44 -11.37
CA TYR A 41 -13.42 9.12 -11.97
C TYR A 41 -13.42 9.21 -13.48
N VAL A 42 -12.37 8.73 -14.12
CA VAL A 42 -12.28 8.49 -15.55
C VAL A 42 -12.45 7.00 -15.82
N ILE A 43 -13.50 6.62 -16.54
CA ILE A 43 -13.88 5.24 -16.81
C ILE A 43 -13.62 4.94 -18.28
N LEU A 44 -12.75 3.97 -18.55
CA LEU A 44 -12.47 3.42 -19.88
C LEU A 44 -13.42 2.26 -20.16
N GLN A 45 -14.12 2.34 -21.28
CA GLN A 45 -15.21 1.43 -21.64
C GLN A 45 -14.96 0.79 -23.01
N GLU A 46 -15.66 -0.33 -23.27
CA GLU A 46 -15.60 -1.05 -24.55
C GLU A 46 -14.15 -1.45 -24.90
N ILE A 47 -13.39 -1.95 -23.93
CA ILE A 47 -11.98 -2.32 -24.11
C ILE A 47 -11.87 -3.59 -24.95
N ALA A 48 -11.27 -3.49 -26.14
CA ALA A 48 -10.96 -4.63 -26.99
C ALA A 48 -9.75 -5.38 -26.41
N LEU A 49 -9.98 -6.57 -25.87
CA LEU A 49 -9.01 -7.33 -25.06
C LEU A 49 -7.73 -7.76 -25.80
N ASP A 50 -7.81 -7.95 -27.11
CA ASP A 50 -6.67 -8.34 -27.96
C ASP A 50 -5.68 -7.20 -28.22
N THR A 51 -6.19 -5.97 -28.25
CA THR A 51 -5.45 -4.76 -28.66
C THR A 51 -5.36 -3.71 -27.56
N MET A 52 -6.11 -3.87 -26.47
CA MET A 52 -6.35 -2.92 -25.40
C MET A 52 -6.92 -1.57 -25.87
N LEU A 53 -7.59 -1.55 -27.03
CA LEU A 53 -8.22 -0.35 -27.57
C LEU A 53 -9.47 0.01 -26.79
N VAL A 54 -9.59 1.28 -26.42
CA VAL A 54 -10.74 1.82 -25.68
C VAL A 54 -11.77 2.37 -26.68
N GLY A 55 -13.02 1.92 -26.61
CA GLY A 55 -14.10 2.41 -27.46
C GLY A 55 -14.65 3.76 -27.01
N SER A 56 -14.85 3.92 -25.69
CA SER A 56 -15.31 5.17 -25.09
C SER A 56 -14.69 5.45 -23.72
N VAL A 57 -14.67 6.71 -23.33
CA VAL A 57 -14.23 7.17 -22.01
C VAL A 57 -15.28 8.09 -21.43
N SER A 58 -15.63 7.89 -20.16
CA SER A 58 -16.47 8.83 -19.41
C SER A 58 -15.71 9.43 -18.24
N ALA A 59 -15.99 10.69 -17.89
CA ALA A 59 -15.50 11.29 -16.64
C ALA A 59 -16.66 11.80 -15.79
N ASN A 60 -16.60 11.50 -14.50
CA ASN A 60 -17.63 11.83 -13.50
C ASN A 60 -16.98 12.43 -12.26
N ASP A 61 -17.63 13.40 -11.63
CA ASP A 61 -17.26 13.89 -10.29
C ASP A 61 -17.73 12.86 -9.25
N ALA A 62 -16.85 12.49 -8.32
CA ALA A 62 -17.16 11.54 -7.25
C ALA A 62 -18.07 12.12 -6.16
N SER A 63 -18.11 13.45 -6.03
CA SER A 63 -18.78 14.17 -4.96
C SER A 63 -20.22 14.57 -5.28
N ASP A 64 -20.62 14.48 -6.55
CA ASP A 64 -21.93 14.90 -7.03
C ASP A 64 -22.80 13.67 -7.33
N GLU A 65 -23.93 13.52 -6.62
CA GLU A 65 -25.00 12.56 -6.97
C GLU A 65 -25.73 12.96 -8.28
N GLY A 66 -25.24 13.98 -9.00
CA GLY A 66 -25.82 14.56 -10.21
C GLY A 66 -25.19 14.09 -11.51
N ASP A 67 -26.04 13.90 -12.53
CA ASP A 67 -25.82 13.28 -13.86
C ASP A 67 -24.79 13.94 -14.82
N TYR A 68 -23.79 14.69 -14.35
CA TYR A 68 -22.79 15.31 -15.25
C TYR A 68 -21.71 14.32 -15.71
N ILE A 69 -22.15 13.31 -16.47
CA ILE A 69 -21.29 12.35 -17.16
C ILE A 69 -20.82 12.97 -18.48
N VAL A 70 -19.53 13.28 -18.59
CA VAL A 70 -18.96 13.66 -19.89
C VAL A 70 -18.46 12.41 -20.59
N ILE A 71 -19.03 12.08 -21.75
CA ILE A 71 -18.63 10.91 -22.55
C ILE A 71 -17.86 11.37 -23.79
N TRP A 72 -16.66 10.82 -23.96
CA TRP A 72 -15.84 10.95 -25.15
C TRP A 72 -15.77 9.63 -25.91
N LYS A 73 -15.99 9.67 -27.22
CA LYS A 73 -15.69 8.56 -28.13
C LYS A 73 -14.47 8.92 -28.96
N LYS A 74 -13.33 8.29 -28.65
CA LYS A 74 -12.10 8.44 -29.41
C LYS A 74 -11.50 7.06 -29.69
N PRO A 75 -11.91 6.44 -30.81
CA PRO A 75 -11.37 5.14 -31.19
C PRO A 75 -9.86 5.26 -31.47
N ASN A 76 -9.15 4.14 -31.34
CA ASN A 76 -7.72 3.96 -31.66
C ASN A 76 -6.70 4.36 -30.57
N ASN A 77 -7.12 4.73 -29.36
CA ASN A 77 -6.20 4.84 -28.22
C ASN A 77 -6.28 3.59 -27.36
N ARG A 78 -5.13 3.11 -26.89
CA ARG A 78 -5.08 2.01 -25.93
C ARG A 78 -5.27 2.53 -24.51
N VAL A 79 -5.58 1.62 -23.58
CA VAL A 79 -5.63 1.90 -22.13
C VAL A 79 -4.41 2.71 -21.66
N ILE A 80 -3.20 2.26 -21.99
CA ILE A 80 -1.96 2.93 -21.56
C ILE A 80 -1.81 4.35 -22.11
N ASP A 81 -2.39 4.62 -23.28
CA ASP A 81 -2.35 5.94 -23.90
C ASP A 81 -3.27 6.92 -23.14
N TRP A 82 -4.41 6.45 -22.64
CA TRP A 82 -5.29 7.20 -21.74
C TRP A 82 -4.68 7.44 -20.37
N ILE A 83 -4.09 6.41 -19.76
CA ILE A 83 -3.37 6.54 -18.49
C ILE A 83 -2.29 7.61 -18.61
N ARG A 84 -1.42 7.51 -19.63
CA ARG A 84 -0.34 8.49 -19.85
C ARG A 84 -0.87 9.90 -20.09
N PHE A 85 -1.98 10.05 -20.81
CA PHE A 85 -2.58 11.36 -21.01
C PHE A 85 -3.06 11.98 -19.70
N VAL A 86 -3.77 11.22 -18.86
CA VAL A 86 -4.29 11.74 -17.58
C VAL A 86 -3.14 12.15 -16.67
N LEU A 87 -2.12 11.29 -16.53
CA LEU A 87 -0.95 11.56 -15.71
C LEU A 87 -0.17 12.77 -16.18
N ASP A 88 0.04 12.87 -17.49
CA ASP A 88 0.62 14.06 -18.09
C ASP A 88 -0.24 15.28 -17.75
N LEU A 89 -1.56 15.25 -17.95
CA LEU A 89 -2.44 16.39 -17.70
C LEU A 89 -2.33 16.95 -16.28
N ILE A 90 -2.22 16.08 -15.28
CA ILE A 90 -2.11 16.45 -13.86
C ILE A 90 -0.67 16.60 -13.36
N ASN A 91 0.32 16.47 -14.27
CA ASN A 91 1.74 16.57 -13.96
C ASN A 91 2.19 15.56 -12.88
N GLU A 92 1.61 14.38 -12.92
CA GLU A 92 1.94 13.27 -12.03
C GLU A 92 2.81 12.27 -12.80
N GLU A 93 3.97 11.95 -12.23
CA GLU A 93 4.89 10.99 -12.83
C GLU A 93 4.62 9.55 -12.37
N PHE A 94 3.80 9.37 -11.33
CA PHE A 94 3.73 8.14 -10.56
C PHE A 94 2.31 7.81 -10.09
N PRO A 95 1.48 7.14 -10.91
CA PRO A 95 0.18 6.69 -10.45
C PRO A 95 0.32 5.56 -9.43
N LEU A 96 -0.57 5.54 -8.43
CA LEU A 96 -0.82 4.33 -7.66
C LEU A 96 -1.56 3.33 -8.54
N PHE A 97 -0.88 2.27 -8.96
CA PHE A 97 -1.57 1.18 -9.63
C PHE A 97 -2.26 0.28 -8.61
N ARG A 98 -3.57 0.06 -8.77
CA ARG A 98 -4.39 -0.84 -7.94
C ARG A 98 -5.05 -1.90 -8.83
N LEU A 99 -5.00 -3.15 -8.38
CA LEU A 99 -5.73 -4.24 -9.02
C LEU A 99 -6.98 -4.51 -8.18
N VAL A 100 -8.18 -4.32 -8.75
CA VAL A 100 -9.44 -4.30 -8.01
C VAL A 100 -10.50 -5.22 -8.63
N GLY A 101 -10.14 -6.25 -9.40
CA GLY A 101 -11.21 -7.05 -10.01
C GLY A 101 -10.85 -8.17 -10.97
N ASN A 102 -11.93 -8.78 -11.47
CA ASN A 102 -11.89 -10.06 -12.16
C ASN A 102 -11.92 -9.95 -13.70
N GLU A 103 -11.85 -8.74 -14.25
CA GLU A 103 -12.17 -8.51 -15.67
C GLU A 103 -11.04 -8.86 -16.64
N TYR A 104 -9.77 -8.66 -16.25
CA TYR A 104 -8.62 -8.79 -17.18
C TYR A 104 -7.63 -9.86 -16.73
N GLU A 105 -7.02 -10.57 -17.68
CA GLU A 105 -5.97 -11.55 -17.36
C GLU A 105 -4.71 -10.86 -16.80
N PRO A 106 -4.05 -11.41 -15.75
CA PRO A 106 -2.90 -10.76 -15.11
C PRO A 106 -1.76 -10.39 -16.08
N GLU A 107 -1.49 -11.23 -17.08
CA GLU A 107 -0.42 -11.00 -18.08
C GLU A 107 -0.74 -9.81 -18.99
N TRP A 108 -2.01 -9.49 -19.19
CA TRP A 108 -2.43 -8.34 -19.98
C TRP A 108 -2.19 -7.04 -19.21
N ILE A 109 -2.48 -7.08 -17.92
CA ILE A 109 -2.23 -5.97 -17.02
C ILE A 109 -0.73 -5.71 -16.91
N GLN A 110 0.05 -6.76 -16.66
CA GLN A 110 1.51 -6.67 -16.60
C GLN A 110 2.09 -6.05 -17.88
N ARG A 111 1.66 -6.51 -19.06
CA ARG A 111 2.12 -5.99 -20.37
C ARG A 111 1.71 -4.54 -20.61
N THR A 112 0.49 -4.16 -20.24
CA THR A 112 -0.01 -2.79 -20.41
C THR A 112 0.76 -1.81 -19.54
N MET A 113 1.15 -2.27 -18.34
CA MET A 113 1.89 -1.49 -17.35
C MET A 113 3.41 -1.57 -17.53
N ASP A 114 3.91 -2.14 -18.63
CA ASP A 114 5.35 -2.17 -18.88
C ASP A 114 5.93 -0.75 -19.04
N GLY A 115 7.07 -0.52 -18.38
CA GLY A 115 7.69 0.81 -18.29
C GLY A 115 7.06 1.78 -17.28
N VAL A 116 5.98 1.41 -16.58
CA VAL A 116 5.52 2.15 -15.39
C VAL A 116 6.40 1.76 -14.21
N THR A 117 7.05 2.74 -13.60
CA THR A 117 8.13 2.54 -12.63
C THR A 117 7.65 2.22 -11.21
N GLN A 118 6.42 2.58 -10.86
CA GLN A 118 5.82 2.33 -9.57
C GLN A 118 4.50 1.61 -9.75
N LYS A 119 4.40 0.42 -9.18
CA LYS A 119 3.16 -0.35 -9.15
C LYS A 119 2.98 -0.89 -7.75
N GLN A 120 1.76 -0.76 -7.26
CA GLN A 120 1.34 -1.50 -6.08
C GLN A 120 0.47 -2.66 -6.55
N VAL A 121 0.61 -3.79 -5.89
CA VAL A 121 -0.31 -4.90 -6.07
C VAL A 121 -1.29 -4.87 -4.92
N LEU A 122 -2.54 -4.50 -5.21
CA LEU A 122 -3.65 -4.54 -4.27
C LEU A 122 -4.46 -5.83 -4.51
N LEU A 123 -4.73 -6.60 -3.46
CA LEU A 123 -5.61 -7.78 -3.50
C LEU A 123 -6.68 -7.64 -2.40
N GLU A 124 -7.70 -6.81 -2.65
CA GLU A 124 -8.66 -6.36 -1.62
C GLU A 124 -9.95 -7.20 -1.49
N ARG A 125 -10.41 -7.84 -2.58
CA ARG A 125 -11.70 -8.58 -2.61
C ARG A 125 -11.49 -10.09 -2.48
N PRO A 126 -12.53 -10.92 -2.29
CA PRO A 126 -12.38 -12.37 -2.40
C PRO A 126 -12.10 -12.74 -3.87
N TRP A 127 -10.82 -12.65 -4.25
CA TRP A 127 -10.33 -13.20 -5.49
C TRP A 127 -10.48 -14.72 -5.44
N ASP A 128 -10.69 -15.32 -6.60
CA ASP A 128 -10.36 -16.73 -6.76
C ASP A 128 -8.87 -16.92 -6.44
N ASP A 129 -8.55 -17.94 -5.65
CA ASP A 129 -7.20 -18.17 -5.13
C ASP A 129 -6.20 -18.44 -6.28
N ASP A 130 -6.62 -19.08 -7.39
CA ASP A 130 -5.76 -19.28 -8.56
C ASP A 130 -5.42 -17.95 -9.22
N ARG A 131 -6.41 -17.08 -9.39
CA ARG A 131 -6.22 -15.75 -9.97
C ARG A 131 -5.29 -14.87 -9.11
N ALA A 132 -5.48 -14.87 -7.80
CA ALA A 132 -4.60 -14.15 -6.88
C ALA A 132 -3.15 -14.65 -6.96
N ARG A 133 -2.95 -15.98 -7.06
CA ARG A 133 -1.63 -16.58 -7.29
C ARG A 133 -1.00 -16.12 -8.61
N SER A 134 -1.76 -16.11 -9.70
CA SER A 134 -1.28 -15.64 -11.01
C SER A 134 -0.87 -14.16 -11.00
N ILE A 135 -1.60 -13.31 -10.27
CA ILE A 135 -1.22 -11.90 -10.09
C ILE A 135 0.08 -11.79 -9.30
N ILE A 136 0.20 -12.49 -8.17
CA ILE A 136 1.43 -12.47 -7.37
C ILE A 136 2.64 -12.89 -8.22
N GLU A 137 2.49 -13.90 -9.08
CA GLU A 137 3.56 -14.36 -9.97
C GLU A 137 3.91 -13.33 -11.06
N CYS A 138 2.90 -12.70 -11.69
CA CYS A 138 3.10 -11.64 -12.68
C CYS A 138 3.80 -10.41 -12.09
N PHE A 139 3.53 -10.09 -10.82
CA PHE A 139 4.04 -8.89 -10.17
C PHE A 139 5.09 -9.18 -9.09
N LYS A 140 5.77 -10.34 -9.13
CA LYS A 140 6.78 -10.74 -8.14
C LYS A 140 8.00 -9.80 -8.01
N ALA A 141 8.25 -8.97 -9.02
CA ALA A 141 9.32 -7.98 -9.01
C ALA A 141 8.91 -6.68 -8.29
N GLU A 142 7.61 -6.47 -8.08
CA GLU A 142 7.09 -5.29 -7.42
C GLU A 142 7.35 -5.37 -5.91
N ARG A 143 7.70 -4.22 -5.32
CA ARG A 143 8.15 -4.13 -3.93
C ARG A 143 7.06 -3.62 -2.98
N MET A 144 5.88 -3.31 -3.51
CA MET A 144 4.73 -2.83 -2.74
C MET A 144 3.54 -3.76 -2.96
N ILE A 145 3.05 -4.35 -1.87
CA ILE A 145 1.94 -5.30 -1.94
C ILE A 145 0.98 -5.12 -0.77
N PHE A 146 -0.31 -5.22 -1.06
CA PHE A 146 -1.38 -5.31 -0.08
C PHE A 146 -2.20 -6.56 -0.37
N ILE A 147 -2.36 -7.42 0.65
CA ILE A 147 -3.06 -8.70 0.50
C ILE A 147 -4.04 -8.87 1.65
N VAL A 148 -5.34 -8.96 1.34
CA VAL A 148 -6.36 -9.14 2.38
C VAL A 148 -6.35 -10.53 2.98
N ARG A 149 -6.22 -11.55 2.13
CA ARG A 149 -6.26 -12.97 2.50
C ARG A 149 -5.12 -13.70 1.80
N ASN A 150 -4.52 -14.68 2.46
CA ASN A 150 -3.52 -15.53 1.82
C ASN A 150 -4.17 -16.50 0.81
N PRO A 151 -3.87 -16.38 -0.50
CA PRO A 151 -4.45 -17.23 -1.52
C PRO A 151 -3.87 -18.66 -1.54
N TYR A 152 -2.78 -18.95 -0.82
CA TYR A 152 -2.20 -20.29 -0.80
C TYR A 152 -2.83 -21.22 0.24
N LEU A 153 -3.72 -20.71 1.09
CA LEU A 153 -4.33 -21.50 2.15
C LEU A 153 -5.67 -22.10 1.75
N ASN A 154 -6.38 -21.58 0.74
CA ASN A 154 -7.71 -22.09 0.35
C ASN A 154 -8.66 -22.30 1.54
N GLY A 155 -8.65 -21.38 2.53
CA GLY A 155 -9.44 -21.49 3.76
C GLY A 155 -8.94 -22.51 4.80
N GLN A 156 -7.78 -23.13 4.57
CA GLN A 156 -7.11 -24.00 5.53
C GLN A 156 -6.41 -23.19 6.64
N PRO A 157 -6.08 -23.85 7.77
CA PRO A 157 -5.30 -23.22 8.83
C PRO A 157 -3.95 -22.68 8.33
N VAL A 158 -3.35 -21.81 9.15
CA VAL A 158 -2.03 -21.23 8.88
C VAL A 158 -0.99 -22.32 8.62
N GLU A 159 -0.42 -22.33 7.41
CA GLU A 159 0.70 -23.19 7.06
C GLU A 159 1.92 -22.33 6.72
N VAL A 160 2.97 -22.43 7.55
CA VAL A 160 4.16 -21.57 7.44
C VAL A 160 4.79 -21.64 6.06
N VAL A 161 4.87 -22.84 5.46
CA VAL A 161 5.50 -23.06 4.15
C VAL A 161 4.72 -22.39 3.02
N GLN A 162 3.40 -22.38 3.08
CA GLN A 162 2.56 -21.76 2.05
C GLN A 162 2.54 -20.24 2.21
N THR A 163 2.37 -19.77 3.45
CA THR A 163 2.34 -18.33 3.75
C THR A 163 3.70 -17.66 3.49
N SER A 164 4.81 -18.36 3.74
CA SER A 164 6.15 -17.81 3.49
C SER A 164 6.41 -17.49 2.04
N LYS A 165 5.78 -18.18 1.07
CA LYS A 165 5.94 -17.91 -0.38
C LYS A 165 5.71 -16.45 -0.75
N ILE A 166 4.81 -15.79 -0.01
CA ILE A 166 4.56 -14.35 -0.13
C ILE A 166 5.58 -13.59 0.70
N LEU A 167 5.66 -13.86 2.00
CA LEU A 167 6.36 -13.00 2.96
C LEU A 167 7.87 -12.88 2.76
N ILE A 168 8.51 -13.84 2.09
CA ILE A 168 9.96 -13.83 1.83
C ILE A 168 10.38 -12.83 0.73
N GLY A 169 9.43 -12.24 0.00
CA GLY A 169 9.71 -11.20 -0.99
C GLY A 169 10.45 -10.00 -0.37
N ASN A 170 11.34 -9.36 -1.13
CA ASN A 170 12.02 -8.14 -0.69
C ASN A 170 11.09 -6.93 -0.89
N TYR A 171 10.30 -6.61 0.12
CA TYR A 171 9.31 -5.54 0.05
C TYR A 171 9.84 -4.21 0.57
N ASP A 172 9.57 -3.15 -0.18
CA ASP A 172 9.62 -1.79 0.33
C ASP A 172 8.43 -1.55 1.26
N SER A 173 7.23 -2.01 0.89
CA SER A 173 6.04 -1.98 1.74
C SER A 173 5.19 -3.24 1.58
N ILE A 174 4.79 -3.86 2.68
CA ILE A 174 3.84 -4.96 2.72
C ILE A 174 2.74 -4.66 3.72
N THR A 175 1.50 -4.72 3.24
CA THR A 175 0.31 -4.58 4.08
C THR A 175 -0.52 -5.86 4.03
N LEU A 176 -0.80 -6.40 5.21
CA LEU A 176 -1.55 -7.63 5.37
C LEU A 176 -2.92 -7.29 5.95
N GLY A 177 -3.98 -7.65 5.23
CA GLY A 177 -5.35 -7.41 5.68
C GLY A 177 -5.80 -8.40 6.75
N HIS A 178 -7.00 -8.16 7.27
CA HIS A 178 -7.54 -8.83 8.45
C HIS A 178 -7.79 -10.34 8.32
N GLU A 179 -7.87 -10.86 7.09
CA GLU A 179 -8.02 -12.30 6.83
C GLU A 179 -6.68 -13.00 6.57
N PHE A 180 -5.59 -12.23 6.46
CA PHE A 180 -4.27 -12.81 6.28
C PHE A 180 -3.82 -13.41 7.61
N PRO A 181 -3.40 -14.68 7.66
CA PRO A 181 -2.95 -15.24 8.92
C PRO A 181 -1.51 -14.84 9.20
N MET A 182 -1.28 -14.25 10.37
CA MET A 182 0.06 -14.01 10.90
C MET A 182 0.23 -14.59 12.29
N ASN A 183 1.44 -15.06 12.53
CA ASN A 183 1.98 -15.39 13.84
C ASN A 183 3.40 -14.81 13.95
N LEU A 184 4.06 -15.04 15.08
CA LEU A 184 5.42 -14.57 15.30
C LEU A 184 6.42 -15.11 14.27
N ASP A 185 6.37 -16.40 13.95
CA ASP A 185 7.32 -17.02 13.01
C ASP A 185 7.18 -16.42 11.61
N LEU A 186 5.95 -16.20 11.17
CA LEU A 186 5.65 -15.54 9.91
C LEU A 186 6.13 -14.09 9.89
N LEU A 187 5.94 -13.34 10.97
CA LEU A 187 6.47 -11.98 11.08
C LEU A 187 8.00 -11.96 11.00
N LEU A 188 8.68 -12.92 11.60
CA LEU A 188 10.14 -12.99 11.62
C LEU A 188 10.76 -13.37 10.27
N ILE A 189 10.02 -14.02 9.38
CA ILE A 189 10.45 -14.30 8.00
C ILE A 189 10.07 -13.20 7.01
N THR A 190 9.14 -12.31 7.37
CA THR A 190 8.71 -11.21 6.50
C THR A 190 9.87 -10.25 6.26
N ASN A 191 10.21 -10.05 4.99
CA ASN A 191 11.31 -9.18 4.59
C ASN A 191 10.77 -7.87 3.98
N GLY A 192 10.23 -7.01 4.85
CA GLY A 192 9.71 -5.71 4.48
C GLY A 192 10.43 -4.57 5.21
N LYS A 193 10.59 -3.41 4.55
CA LYS A 193 10.97 -2.17 5.23
C LYS A 193 9.80 -1.58 6.01
N ILE A 194 8.62 -1.56 5.40
CA ILE A 194 7.37 -1.13 6.02
C ILE A 194 6.44 -2.35 6.07
N ILE A 195 6.02 -2.74 7.28
CA ILE A 195 5.13 -3.87 7.51
C ILE A 195 3.90 -3.35 8.26
N ASP A 196 2.73 -3.41 7.65
CA ASP A 196 1.48 -3.07 8.31
C ASP A 196 0.54 -4.28 8.34
N MET A 197 0.05 -4.64 9.52
CA MET A 197 -0.78 -5.82 9.72
C MET A 197 -2.13 -5.40 10.31
N LEU A 198 -3.14 -5.32 9.45
CA LEU A 198 -4.47 -4.85 9.80
C LEU A 198 -5.17 -5.90 10.67
N ASN A 199 -5.53 -5.53 11.91
CA ASN A 199 -6.27 -6.37 12.86
C ASN A 199 -5.61 -7.72 13.24
N HIS A 200 -4.28 -7.81 13.18
CA HIS A 200 -3.58 -9.03 13.59
C HIS A 200 -3.27 -9.04 15.08
N ASN A 201 -3.84 -10.00 15.80
CA ASN A 201 -3.73 -10.08 17.24
C ASN A 201 -2.53 -10.93 17.70
N LEU A 202 -1.34 -10.34 17.70
CA LEU A 202 -0.18 -10.95 18.37
C LEU A 202 -0.32 -10.88 19.89
N SER A 203 0.06 -11.95 20.59
CA SER A 203 0.03 -11.95 22.05
C SER A 203 1.12 -11.04 22.61
N LEU A 204 0.96 -10.57 23.86
CA LEU A 204 2.01 -9.80 24.54
C LEU A 204 3.34 -10.56 24.60
N LYS A 205 3.28 -11.89 24.71
CA LYS A 205 4.46 -12.76 24.68
C LYS A 205 5.15 -12.70 23.31
N ASP A 206 4.39 -12.77 22.23
CA ASP A 206 4.91 -12.73 20.86
C ASP A 206 5.60 -11.40 20.58
N VAL A 207 4.96 -10.28 20.94
CA VAL A 207 5.56 -8.94 20.78
C VAL A 207 6.87 -8.83 21.56
N ARG A 208 6.94 -9.38 22.78
CA ARG A 208 8.19 -9.39 23.57
C ARG A 208 9.29 -10.22 22.92
N ILE A 209 8.95 -11.37 22.33
CA ILE A 209 9.93 -12.20 21.63
C ILE A 209 10.39 -11.46 20.37
N PHE A 210 9.47 -10.89 19.60
CA PHE A 210 9.76 -10.07 18.43
C PHE A 210 10.73 -8.93 18.76
N LEU A 211 10.43 -8.10 19.77
CA LEU A 211 11.30 -6.98 20.16
C LEU A 211 12.73 -7.46 20.49
N LYS A 212 12.85 -8.56 21.25
CA LYS A 212 14.16 -9.15 21.55
C LYS A 212 14.87 -9.68 20.31
N SER A 213 14.15 -10.31 19.38
CA SER A 213 14.71 -10.80 18.12
C SER A 213 15.20 -9.65 17.26
N TRP A 214 14.41 -8.58 17.12
CA TRP A 214 14.80 -7.38 16.37
C TRP A 214 16.03 -6.70 17.00
N MET A 215 16.07 -6.57 18.33
CA MET A 215 17.25 -6.05 19.04
C MET A 215 18.51 -6.88 18.77
N ASN A 216 18.36 -8.19 18.53
CA ASN A 216 19.44 -9.13 18.17
C ASN A 216 19.73 -9.18 16.66
N GLY A 217 19.11 -8.32 15.84
CA GLY A 217 19.40 -8.19 14.42
C GLY A 217 18.39 -8.85 13.48
N ALA A 218 17.27 -9.40 13.98
CA ALA A 218 16.19 -9.84 13.11
C ALA A 218 15.55 -8.66 12.35
N LEU A 219 15.07 -8.92 11.13
CA LEU A 219 14.53 -7.93 10.19
C LEU A 219 15.43 -6.68 10.06
N PRO A 220 16.66 -6.83 9.49
CA PRO A 220 17.63 -5.74 9.44
C PRO A 220 17.17 -4.53 8.61
N ASN A 221 16.26 -4.73 7.66
CA ASN A 221 15.74 -3.69 6.77
C ASN A 221 14.51 -2.97 7.33
N LEU A 222 13.96 -3.41 8.47
CA LEU A 222 12.72 -2.87 9.03
C LEU A 222 12.89 -1.40 9.41
N GLN A 223 11.97 -0.57 8.92
CA GLN A 223 11.82 0.85 9.25
C GLN A 223 10.53 1.12 10.01
N TYR A 224 9.46 0.36 9.72
CA TYR A 224 8.16 0.51 10.36
C TYR A 224 7.45 -0.83 10.50
N LEU A 225 6.88 -1.07 11.69
CA LEU A 225 5.94 -2.15 11.94
C LEU A 225 4.70 -1.61 12.66
N SER A 226 3.50 -1.94 12.17
CA SER A 226 2.24 -1.59 12.81
C SER A 226 1.29 -2.80 12.88
N PHE A 227 0.57 -2.92 14.00
CA PHE A 227 -0.56 -3.84 14.15
C PHE A 227 -1.42 -3.49 15.37
N ARG A 228 -2.62 -4.09 15.45
CA ARG A 228 -3.55 -3.92 16.57
C ARG A 228 -3.62 -5.16 17.44
N MET A 229 -3.42 -4.98 18.74
CA MET A 229 -3.64 -6.01 19.76
C MET A 229 -5.07 -5.92 20.32
N ASN A 230 -5.72 -7.06 20.55
CA ASN A 230 -7.07 -7.15 21.14
C ASN A 230 -7.05 -7.08 22.67
N GLN A 231 -6.13 -6.29 23.22
CA GLN A 231 -6.02 -6.02 24.65
C GLN A 231 -5.29 -4.71 24.86
N ASN A 232 -5.57 -4.03 25.97
CA ASN A 232 -4.75 -2.91 26.40
C ASN A 232 -3.38 -3.43 26.85
N VAL A 233 -2.34 -2.67 26.52
CA VAL A 233 -0.96 -3.02 26.84
C VAL A 233 -0.45 -2.08 27.94
N ASN A 234 0.09 -2.68 29.00
CA ASN A 234 0.88 -1.95 29.99
C ASN A 234 2.34 -1.90 29.49
N PRO A 235 2.91 -0.70 29.25
CA PRO A 235 4.28 -0.56 28.76
C PRO A 235 5.33 -1.23 29.66
N ASP A 236 5.21 -1.13 30.98
CA ASP A 236 6.15 -1.73 31.95
C ASP A 236 6.19 -3.26 31.83
N LYS A 237 5.04 -3.88 31.54
CA LYS A 237 4.96 -5.33 31.32
C LYS A 237 5.54 -5.74 29.97
N LEU A 238 5.28 -4.97 28.91
CA LEU A 238 5.82 -5.23 27.58
C LEU A 238 7.35 -5.10 27.58
N LEU A 239 7.85 -3.98 28.09
CA LEU A 239 9.26 -3.61 28.09
C LEU A 239 10.02 -4.17 29.30
N HIS A 240 9.41 -5.08 30.07
CA HIS A 240 10.08 -5.71 31.20
C HIS A 240 11.37 -6.41 30.76
N ARG A 241 12.50 -5.99 31.34
CA ARG A 241 13.88 -6.40 31.02
C ARG A 241 14.36 -5.98 29.62
N ILE A 242 13.73 -4.97 29.03
CA ILE A 242 14.24 -4.26 27.86
C ILE A 242 14.66 -2.88 28.34
N HIS A 243 15.94 -2.56 28.18
CA HIS A 243 16.42 -1.20 28.48
C HIS A 243 15.75 -0.24 27.49
N HIS A 244 15.09 0.77 28.03
CA HIS A 244 14.37 1.74 27.24
C HIS A 244 14.47 3.13 27.86
N LYS A 245 14.29 4.16 27.03
CA LYS A 245 14.19 5.56 27.43
C LYS A 245 12.81 6.07 27.05
N GLU A 246 12.06 6.56 28.03
CA GLU A 246 10.78 7.21 27.76
C GLU A 246 10.99 8.56 27.07
N VAL A 247 10.19 8.81 26.04
CA VAL A 247 10.10 10.09 25.34
C VAL A 247 8.75 10.71 25.70
N ALA A 248 8.81 11.87 26.34
CA ALA A 248 7.63 12.54 26.86
C ALA A 248 6.62 12.87 25.76
N GLN A 249 5.33 12.76 26.09
CA GLN A 249 4.25 13.28 25.26
C GLN A 249 4.43 14.77 24.99
N GLY A 250 4.19 15.19 23.75
CA GLY A 250 4.43 16.54 23.25
C GLY A 250 5.75 16.68 22.48
N ILE A 251 6.71 15.76 22.66
CA ILE A 251 7.92 15.71 21.83
C ILE A 251 7.57 15.02 20.52
N LYS A 252 7.46 15.82 19.45
CA LYS A 252 7.21 15.34 18.10
C LYS A 252 8.52 15.08 17.37
N ARG A 253 8.65 13.91 16.76
CA ARG A 253 9.74 13.52 15.86
C ARG A 253 9.13 13.06 14.55
N GLU A 254 9.82 13.32 13.45
CA GLU A 254 9.39 12.86 12.14
C GLU A 254 10.36 11.81 11.62
N LYS A 255 9.85 10.65 11.22
CA LYS A 255 10.62 9.65 10.47
C LYS A 255 10.23 9.78 9.01
N ILE A 256 11.21 10.05 8.16
CA ILE A 256 11.08 9.96 6.71
C ILE A 256 11.57 8.57 6.31
N PHE A 257 10.77 7.85 5.54
CA PHE A 257 11.11 6.50 5.10
C PHE A 257 12.01 6.54 3.87
N SER A 258 12.96 5.61 3.81
CA SER A 258 13.86 5.51 2.66
C SER A 258 13.19 4.85 1.46
N CYS A 259 11.96 4.39 1.62
CA CYS A 259 11.15 3.75 0.60
C CYS A 259 9.77 4.40 0.59
N GLN A 260 9.11 4.31 -0.56
CA GLN A 260 7.73 4.75 -0.69
C GLN A 260 6.81 3.76 0.02
N SER A 261 5.69 4.28 0.49
CA SER A 261 4.63 3.57 1.18
C SER A 261 3.31 3.86 0.51
N ASP A 262 2.33 2.97 0.69
CA ASP A 262 0.97 3.22 0.26
C ASP A 262 0.36 4.39 1.05
N PRO A 263 0.01 5.52 0.40
CA PRO A 263 -0.58 6.68 1.06
C PRO A 263 -1.93 6.38 1.72
N PHE A 264 -2.67 5.39 1.21
CA PHE A 264 -4.07 5.11 1.56
C PHE A 264 -4.23 4.02 2.61
N LEU A 265 -3.28 3.07 2.71
CA LEU A 265 -3.46 1.88 3.55
C LEU A 265 -2.59 1.85 4.81
N SER A 266 -1.60 2.74 4.95
CA SER A 266 -0.66 2.71 6.09
C SER A 266 -0.71 3.93 7.00
N GLY A 267 -1.42 5.01 6.63
CA GLY A 267 -1.32 6.31 7.30
C GLY A 267 0.11 6.89 7.27
N VAL A 268 1.01 6.24 6.54
CA VAL A 268 2.40 6.58 6.34
C VAL A 268 2.49 7.03 4.89
N ASN A 269 2.61 8.34 4.66
CA ASN A 269 2.78 8.90 3.32
C ASN A 269 4.23 9.35 3.14
N GLY A 270 5.16 8.40 3.04
CA GLY A 270 6.60 8.68 2.99
C GLY A 270 7.20 9.21 4.30
N SER A 271 6.40 9.66 5.25
CA SER A 271 6.81 9.98 6.62
C SER A 271 5.74 9.65 7.66
N ILE A 272 6.17 9.59 8.93
CA ILE A 272 5.28 9.49 10.10
C ILE A 272 5.74 10.45 11.20
N SER A 273 4.76 11.11 11.83
CA SER A 273 5.00 11.94 13.01
C SER A 273 4.76 11.14 14.29
N VAL A 274 5.82 10.95 15.06
CA VAL A 274 5.83 10.22 16.33
C VAL A 274 5.76 11.22 17.49
N ASN A 275 4.78 11.05 18.39
CA ASN A 275 4.60 11.90 19.57
C ASN A 275 4.83 11.08 20.85
N GLY A 276 6.01 11.23 21.45
CA GLY A 276 6.44 10.45 22.62
C GLY A 276 6.85 9.01 22.31
N GLY A 277 6.63 8.09 23.26
CA GLY A 277 6.89 6.66 23.13
C GLY A 277 8.08 6.16 23.96
N PHE A 278 8.58 4.96 23.66
CA PHE A 278 9.68 4.33 24.37
C PHE A 278 10.80 3.94 23.41
N ASP A 279 11.94 4.61 23.53
CA ASP A 279 13.11 4.32 22.72
C ASP A 279 13.82 3.07 23.25
N ILE A 280 13.98 2.07 22.39
CA ILE A 280 14.73 0.83 22.61
C ILE A 280 15.92 0.77 21.64
N TYR A 281 16.95 0.01 21.99
CA TYR A 281 18.21 -0.01 21.25
C TYR A 281 18.53 -1.43 20.80
N LYS A 282 19.07 -1.59 19.58
CA LYS A 282 19.71 -2.84 19.19
C LYS A 282 20.87 -3.15 20.14
N PHE A 283 21.22 -4.42 20.30
CA PHE A 283 22.31 -4.84 21.18
C PHE A 283 23.68 -4.27 20.78
N ASN A 284 23.86 -3.96 19.49
CA ASN A 284 25.05 -3.28 19.01
C ASN A 284 25.10 -1.78 19.37
N GLY A 285 24.03 -1.22 19.97
CA GLY A 285 23.91 0.18 20.38
C GLY A 285 23.82 1.20 19.25
N GLN A 286 23.89 0.77 17.99
CA GLN A 286 24.01 1.66 16.82
C GLN A 286 22.67 2.09 16.25
N GLN A 287 21.60 1.34 16.51
CA GLN A 287 20.28 1.64 15.99
C GLN A 287 19.26 1.73 17.12
N VAL A 288 18.40 2.73 17.04
CA VAL A 288 17.34 3.00 18.00
C VAL A 288 15.99 2.83 17.31
N ALA A 289 15.00 2.34 18.05
CA ALA A 289 13.61 2.32 17.60
C ALA A 289 12.69 2.85 18.69
N THR A 290 11.60 3.51 18.32
CA THR A 290 10.56 3.93 19.26
C THR A 290 9.40 2.97 19.19
N VAL A 291 9.04 2.42 20.35
CA VAL A 291 7.78 1.70 20.55
C VAL A 291 6.70 2.70 20.94
N VAL A 292 5.63 2.76 20.17
CA VAL A 292 4.44 3.57 20.47
C VAL A 292 3.27 2.65 20.76
N LEU A 293 2.56 2.95 21.84
CA LEU A 293 1.41 2.17 22.32
C LEU A 293 0.23 3.11 22.48
N GLN A 294 -0.86 2.83 21.77
CA GLN A 294 -2.09 3.61 21.86
C GLN A 294 -3.24 2.72 22.31
N ASN A 295 -3.51 2.69 23.62
CA ASN A 295 -4.65 1.99 24.18
C ASN A 295 -5.96 2.73 23.83
N LYS A 296 -6.91 2.02 23.21
CA LYS A 296 -8.26 2.50 22.87
C LYS A 296 -9.28 1.45 23.26
N ARG A 297 -10.15 1.78 24.22
CA ARG A 297 -11.18 0.90 24.80
C ARG A 297 -10.58 -0.42 25.30
N ALA A 298 -10.67 -1.49 24.50
CA ALA A 298 -10.21 -2.84 24.79
C ALA A 298 -9.13 -3.34 23.80
N SER A 299 -8.46 -2.42 23.09
CA SER A 299 -7.45 -2.72 22.10
C SER A 299 -6.26 -1.77 22.20
N CYS A 300 -5.11 -2.16 21.67
CA CYS A 300 -3.93 -1.32 21.61
C CYS A 300 -3.41 -1.26 20.17
N SER A 301 -3.15 -0.06 19.66
CA SER A 301 -2.30 0.10 18.48
C SER A 301 -0.84 -0.03 18.92
N PHE A 302 -0.11 -0.94 18.31
CA PHE A 302 1.33 -1.10 18.49
C PHE A 302 2.03 -0.60 17.23
N GLU A 303 3.01 0.27 17.41
CA GLU A 303 3.90 0.72 16.34
C GLU A 303 5.36 0.61 16.80
N LEU A 304 6.23 0.18 15.90
CA LEU A 304 7.68 0.23 16.04
C LEU A 304 8.26 1.06 14.90
N ILE A 305 8.89 2.19 15.23
CA ILE A 305 9.53 3.09 14.28
C ILE A 305 11.04 2.98 14.46
N VAL A 306 11.76 2.56 13.43
CA VAL A 306 13.22 2.40 13.47
C VAL A 306 13.90 3.64 12.91
N TRP A 307 14.79 4.22 13.69
CA TRP A 307 15.56 5.41 13.33
C TRP A 307 16.90 4.99 12.70
N ASP A 308 17.42 5.87 11.83
CA ASP A 308 18.73 5.70 11.19
C ASP A 308 19.86 6.27 12.05
#